data_AF-A0A3N0AEA3-F1
#
_entry.id   AF-A0A3N0AEA3-F1
#
_cell.length_a   1.000
_cell.length_b   1.000
_cell.length_c   1.000
_cell.angle_alpha   90.00
_cell.angle_beta   90.00
_cell.angle_gamma   90.00
#
_symmetry.space_group_name_H-M   'P 1'
#
loop_
_entity.id
_entity.type
_entity.pdbx_description
1 polymer ?
#
loop_
_entity_poly.entity_id
_entity_poly.type
_entity_poly.pdbx_seq_one_letter_code
_entity_poly.pdbx_strand_id
1 'polypeptide(L)'
;MEEQRAIEPGLYRHFKGNRYEVIGTALHSETEEELVVYRALYGSYGLWVRPAAMFREKVDRAKYPDVQQEYRFERIGDSPVEALGSACEADDGAEGAFAEGELVEAKRQIDSLLHKLRKTAETLEAKSEPARYKSQITLARRRIEAFEVARTLIDRAQR
;
A
#
# COMPACT_ATOMS: atom_id res chain seq x y z
N MET A 1 -33.41 8.85 9.53
CA MET A 1 -32.37 7.98 10.09
C MET A 1 -31.36 7.78 8.98
N GLU A 2 -30.13 8.26 9.15
CA GLU A 2 -29.08 8.01 8.15
C GLU A 2 -28.80 6.51 8.16
N GLU A 3 -29.01 5.88 7.01
CA GLU A 3 -28.74 4.46 6.79
C GLU A 3 -27.23 4.23 6.99
N GLN A 4 -26.86 3.76 8.17
CA GLN A 4 -25.48 3.46 8.52
C GLN A 4 -25.05 2.24 7.71
N ARG A 5 -24.43 2.49 6.56
CA ARG A 5 -23.89 1.47 5.68
C ARG A 5 -22.93 0.57 6.46
N ALA A 6 -23.25 -0.73 6.56
CA ALA A 6 -22.39 -1.71 7.22
C ALA A 6 -20.99 -1.71 6.57
N ILE A 7 -19.95 -1.80 7.40
CA ILE A 7 -18.57 -1.91 6.91
C ILE A 7 -18.27 -3.37 6.76
N GLU A 8 -18.24 -3.81 5.51
CA GLU A 8 -17.93 -5.20 5.18
C GLU A 8 -16.42 -5.41 5.16
N PRO A 9 -15.93 -6.57 5.64
CA PRO A 9 -14.58 -7.02 5.35
C PRO A 9 -14.30 -7.02 3.85
N GLY A 10 -13.06 -6.70 3.46
CA GLY A 10 -12.69 -6.64 2.05
C GLY A 10 -11.55 -5.69 1.73
N LEU A 11 -11.31 -5.49 0.44
CA LEU A 11 -10.34 -4.52 -0.05
C LEU A 11 -10.97 -3.14 -0.16
N TYR A 12 -10.27 -2.14 0.35
CA TYR A 12 -10.66 -0.74 0.34
C TYR A 12 -9.55 0.14 -0.24
N ARG A 13 -9.95 1.20 -0.94
CA ARG A 13 -9.07 2.25 -1.42
C ARG A 13 -9.34 3.54 -0.65
N HIS A 14 -8.28 4.12 -0.11
CA HIS A 14 -8.35 5.47 0.43
C HIS A 14 -8.29 6.49 -0.72
N PHE A 15 -8.96 7.63 -0.59
CA PHE A 15 -8.99 8.66 -1.63
C PHE A 15 -7.62 9.19 -2.06
N LYS A 16 -6.58 9.01 -1.21
CA LYS A 16 -5.18 9.32 -1.53
C LYS A 16 -4.45 8.23 -2.36
N GLY A 17 -5.14 7.17 -2.78
CA GLY A 17 -4.63 6.12 -3.65
C GLY A 17 -4.14 4.85 -2.95
N ASN A 18 -3.86 4.88 -1.65
CA ASN A 18 -3.39 3.70 -0.91
C ASN A 18 -4.51 2.64 -0.75
N ARG A 19 -4.11 1.37 -0.77
CA ARG A 19 -5.00 0.21 -0.57
C ARG A 19 -4.88 -0.34 0.84
N TYR A 20 -6.00 -0.81 1.35
CA TYR A 20 -6.16 -1.37 2.67
C TYR A 20 -7.06 -2.60 2.61
N GLU A 21 -6.84 -3.52 3.53
CA GLU A 21 -7.74 -4.64 3.77
C GLU A 21 -8.49 -4.37 5.07
N VAL A 22 -9.82 -4.27 5.01
CA VAL A 22 -10.68 -4.27 6.19
C VAL A 22 -10.90 -5.71 6.61
N ILE A 23 -10.55 -6.00 7.86
CA ILE A 23 -10.72 -7.33 8.46
C ILE A 23 -12.12 -7.44 9.06
N GLY A 24 -12.60 -6.35 9.65
CA GLY A 24 -13.95 -6.27 10.22
C GLY A 24 -14.12 -5.06 11.13
N THR A 25 -15.24 -5.03 11.83
CA THR A 25 -15.52 -4.04 12.89
C THR A 25 -15.31 -4.65 14.27
N ALA A 26 -15.02 -3.79 15.24
CA ALA A 26 -14.85 -4.12 16.64
C ALA A 26 -15.52 -3.06 17.50
N LEU A 27 -15.85 -3.39 18.75
CA LEU A 27 -16.37 -2.42 19.71
C LEU A 27 -15.26 -2.02 20.68
N HIS A 28 -15.11 -0.71 20.91
CA HIS A 28 -14.21 -0.21 21.92
C HIS A 28 -14.71 -0.60 23.31
N SER A 29 -13.94 -1.35 24.08
CA SER A 29 -14.42 -1.96 25.34
C SER A 29 -14.85 -0.96 26.42
N GLU A 30 -14.31 0.26 26.40
CA GLU A 30 -14.64 1.28 27.42
C GLU A 30 -15.76 2.23 26.98
N THR A 31 -15.97 2.41 25.68
CA THR A 31 -16.88 3.43 25.14
C THR A 31 -17.99 2.84 24.29
N GLU A 32 -17.93 1.54 24.00
CA GLU A 32 -18.82 0.82 23.08
C GLU A 32 -18.87 1.44 21.67
N GLU A 33 -17.86 2.24 21.31
CA GLU A 33 -17.79 2.88 19.99
C GLU A 33 -17.42 1.84 18.91
N GLU A 34 -18.11 1.88 17.78
CA GLU A 34 -17.80 1.03 16.63
C GLU A 34 -16.49 1.49 15.97
N LEU A 35 -15.52 0.58 15.90
CA LEU A 35 -14.22 0.76 15.31
C LEU A 35 -14.05 -0.18 14.10
N VAL A 36 -13.24 0.24 13.14
CA VAL A 36 -12.85 -0.54 11.97
C VAL A 36 -11.43 -1.01 12.16
N VAL A 37 -11.21 -2.31 12.05
CA VAL A 37 -9.89 -2.93 12.08
C VAL A 37 -9.46 -3.21 10.65
N TYR A 38 -8.35 -2.62 10.23
CA TYR A 38 -7.87 -2.71 8.86
C TYR A 38 -6.35 -2.72 8.76
N ARG A 39 -5.82 -3.35 7.72
CA ARG A 39 -4.41 -3.53 7.45
C ARG A 39 -3.99 -2.72 6.22
N ALA A 40 -2.86 -2.04 6.32
CA ALA A 40 -2.24 -1.42 5.14
C ALA A 40 -1.75 -2.50 4.18
N LEU A 41 -1.99 -2.34 2.87
CA LEU A 41 -1.45 -3.23 1.84
C LEU A 41 -0.18 -2.66 1.20
N TYR A 42 0.58 -1.92 1.99
CA TYR A 42 1.82 -1.27 1.59
C TYR A 42 2.78 -1.16 2.78
N GLY A 43 4.06 -0.94 2.50
CA GLY A 43 5.08 -0.81 3.53
C GLY A 43 5.21 -2.09 4.36
N SER A 44 5.09 -1.98 5.69
CA SER A 44 5.21 -3.09 6.63
C SER A 44 3.89 -3.81 6.95
N TYR A 45 2.83 -3.57 6.17
CA TYR A 45 1.51 -4.18 6.38
C TYR A 45 0.92 -3.99 7.79
N GLY A 46 1.11 -2.79 8.36
CA GLY A 46 0.66 -2.48 9.72
C GLY A 46 -0.85 -2.61 9.90
N LEU A 47 -1.27 -3.05 11.09
CA LEU A 47 -2.66 -3.15 11.52
C LEU A 47 -3.09 -1.86 12.24
N TRP A 48 -4.24 -1.33 11.87
CA TRP A 48 -4.75 -0.06 12.36
C TRP A 48 -6.20 -0.20 12.81
N VAL A 49 -6.59 0.70 13.71
CA VAL A 49 -7.96 0.81 14.22
C VAL A 49 -8.41 2.25 14.08
N ARG A 50 -9.64 2.48 13.61
CA ARG A 50 -10.22 3.82 13.42
C ARG A 50 -11.72 3.81 13.71
N PRO A 51 -12.30 4.88 14.30
CA PRO A 51 -13.74 5.02 14.44
C PRO A 51 -14.51 4.80 13.13
N ALA A 52 -15.58 4.01 13.16
CA ALA A 52 -16.39 3.69 12.00
C ALA A 52 -17.03 4.94 11.38
N ALA A 53 -17.47 5.89 12.21
CA ALA A 53 -17.99 7.18 11.76
C ALA A 53 -16.96 7.95 10.89
N MET A 54 -15.70 7.98 11.33
CA MET A 54 -14.61 8.61 10.58
C MET A 54 -14.14 7.81 9.36
N PHE A 55 -14.45 6.52 9.30
CA PHE A 55 -14.14 5.65 8.16
C PHE A 55 -15.16 5.86 7.03
N ARG A 56 -16.44 6.01 7.37
CA ARG A 56 -17.56 6.27 6.45
C ARG A 56 -17.70 7.75 6.04
N GLU A 57 -16.83 8.61 6.54
CA GLU A 57 -16.89 10.04 6.25
C GLU A 57 -16.66 10.31 4.75
N LYS A 58 -17.36 11.32 4.21
CA LYS A 58 -17.16 11.77 2.83
C LYS A 58 -15.81 12.48 2.68
N VAL A 59 -15.29 12.51 1.45
CA VAL A 59 -14.13 13.33 1.14
C VAL A 59 -14.54 14.81 1.23
N ASP A 60 -13.74 15.60 1.94
CA ASP A 60 -13.88 17.04 2.00
C ASP A 60 -13.55 17.65 0.62
N ARG A 61 -14.58 17.86 -0.21
CA ARG A 61 -14.44 18.41 -1.57
C ARG A 61 -13.98 19.86 -1.59
N ALA A 62 -14.14 20.61 -0.51
CA ALA A 62 -13.59 21.97 -0.42
C ALA A 62 -12.06 21.93 -0.34
N LYS A 63 -11.50 20.91 0.34
CA LYS A 63 -10.05 20.68 0.40
C LYS A 63 -9.50 19.87 -0.78
N TYR A 64 -10.30 18.99 -1.35
CA TYR A 64 -9.89 18.07 -2.41
C TYR A 64 -10.89 18.09 -3.58
N PRO A 65 -10.87 19.14 -4.42
CA PRO A 65 -11.86 19.33 -5.48
C PRO A 65 -11.74 18.29 -6.62
N ASP A 66 -10.53 17.80 -6.89
CA ASP A 66 -10.26 16.90 -8.02
C ASP A 66 -10.52 15.41 -7.70
N VAL A 67 -10.90 15.10 -6.46
CA VAL A 67 -11.11 13.72 -6.03
C VAL A 67 -12.48 13.23 -6.50
N GLN A 68 -12.45 12.27 -7.43
CA GLN A 68 -13.65 11.61 -7.97
C GLN A 68 -14.34 10.71 -6.92
N GLN A 69 -13.57 10.17 -5.98
CA GLN A 69 -14.06 9.28 -4.93
C GLN A 69 -14.95 10.05 -3.92
N GLU A 70 -16.12 9.52 -3.61
CA GLU A 70 -17.08 10.20 -2.71
C GLU A 70 -16.72 10.05 -1.22
N TYR A 71 -16.25 8.87 -0.82
CA TYR A 71 -15.96 8.52 0.58
C TYR A 71 -14.47 8.43 0.83
N ARG A 72 -14.03 8.69 2.07
CA ARG A 72 -12.60 8.59 2.41
C ARG A 72 -12.03 7.20 2.12
N PHE A 73 -12.83 6.17 2.37
CA PHE A 73 -12.54 4.78 2.04
C PHE A 73 -13.68 4.21 1.21
N GLU A 74 -13.34 3.54 0.11
CA GLU A 74 -14.31 2.93 -0.79
C GLU A 74 -13.92 1.48 -1.02
N ARG A 75 -14.90 0.57 -0.93
CA ARG A 75 -14.70 -0.87 -1.17
C ARG A 75 -14.40 -1.11 -2.65
N ILE A 76 -13.35 -1.87 -2.94
CA ILE A 76 -12.87 -2.17 -4.29
C ILE A 76 -12.86 -3.67 -4.61
N GLY A 77 -13.13 -4.54 -3.64
CA GLY A 77 -13.19 -5.99 -3.84
C GLY A 77 -13.24 -6.77 -2.52
N ASP A 78 -13.20 -8.09 -2.62
CA ASP A 78 -13.20 -9.01 -1.48
C ASP A 78 -11.80 -9.16 -0.86
N SER A 79 -11.73 -9.55 0.41
CA SER A 79 -10.44 -9.72 1.10
C SER A 79 -9.69 -10.91 0.50
N PRO A 80 -8.35 -10.84 0.35
CA PRO A 80 -7.53 -11.97 -0.05
C PRO A 80 -7.72 -13.21 0.84
N VAL A 81 -8.17 -13.04 2.08
CA VAL A 81 -8.36 -14.13 3.05
C VAL A 81 -9.62 -14.94 2.75
N GLU A 82 -10.64 -14.34 2.14
CA GLU A 82 -11.86 -15.05 1.69
C GLU A 82 -11.56 -15.94 0.47
N ALA A 83 -10.66 -15.48 -0.43
CA ALA A 83 -10.24 -16.26 -1.60
C ALA A 83 -9.52 -17.58 -1.20
N LEU A 84 -8.84 -17.60 -0.05
CA LEU A 84 -8.19 -18.80 0.51
C LEU A 84 -9.17 -19.79 1.17
N GLY A 85 -10.40 -19.37 1.49
CA GLY A 85 -11.43 -20.19 2.13
C GLY A 85 -12.40 -20.88 1.18
N SER A 86 -12.41 -20.51 -0.12
CA SER A 86 -13.40 -20.99 -1.10
C SER A 86 -12.80 -21.67 -2.34
N ALA A 87 -11.49 -21.90 -2.40
CA ALA A 87 -10.84 -22.57 -3.52
C ALA A 87 -10.17 -23.88 -3.07
N CYS A 88 -10.99 -24.83 -2.63
CA CYS A 88 -10.65 -26.24 -2.76
C CYS A 88 -11.16 -26.75 -4.12
N GLU A 89 -10.68 -26.18 -5.23
CA GLU A 89 -10.64 -26.86 -6.53
C GLU A 89 -9.36 -26.41 -7.25
N ALA A 90 -8.66 -27.38 -7.81
CA ALA A 90 -7.44 -27.20 -8.55
C ALA A 90 -7.67 -26.30 -9.76
N ASP A 91 -6.81 -25.30 -9.95
CA ASP A 91 -6.41 -24.86 -11.28
C ASP A 91 -4.93 -24.49 -11.28
N ASP A 92 -4.18 -25.29 -12.03
CA ASP A 92 -2.81 -25.04 -12.43
C ASP A 92 -2.81 -23.92 -13.49
N GLY A 93 -2.23 -22.77 -13.15
CA GLY A 93 -1.69 -21.86 -14.17
C GLY A 93 -2.35 -20.49 -14.26
N ALA A 94 -1.50 -19.46 -14.14
CA ALA A 94 -1.73 -18.09 -14.56
C ALA A 94 -2.58 -17.18 -13.65
N GLU A 95 -2.10 -16.92 -12.43
CA GLU A 95 -2.46 -15.68 -11.71
C GLU A 95 -1.22 -14.77 -11.55
N GLY A 96 -1.17 -13.68 -12.32
CA GLY A 96 -0.28 -12.54 -12.07
C GLY A 96 0.90 -12.34 -13.05
N ALA A 97 0.83 -12.81 -14.30
CA ALA A 97 1.83 -12.44 -15.30
C ALA A 97 1.58 -11.00 -15.78
N PHE A 98 2.43 -10.05 -15.35
CA PHE A 98 2.49 -8.71 -15.95
C PHE A 98 2.89 -8.83 -17.42
N ALA A 99 2.36 -7.96 -18.29
CA ALA A 99 2.76 -7.98 -19.69
C ALA A 99 4.26 -7.67 -19.80
N GLU A 100 4.95 -8.29 -20.77
CA GLU A 100 6.40 -8.13 -20.95
C GLU A 100 6.80 -6.64 -21.05
N GLY A 101 6.01 -5.83 -21.75
CA GLY A 101 6.21 -4.38 -21.86
C GLY A 101 6.07 -3.64 -20.52
N GLU A 102 5.19 -4.08 -19.63
CA GLU A 102 5.04 -3.50 -18.28
C GLU A 102 6.28 -3.82 -17.42
N LEU A 103 6.80 -5.05 -17.52
CA LEU A 103 8.02 -5.46 -16.84
C LEU A 103 9.24 -4.66 -17.33
N VAL A 104 9.35 -4.44 -18.64
CA VAL A 104 10.43 -3.62 -19.24
C VAL A 104 10.37 -2.18 -18.71
N GLU A 105 9.19 -1.57 -18.70
CA GLU A 105 9.03 -0.19 -18.23
C GLU A 105 9.24 -0.08 -16.71
N ALA A 106 8.75 -1.03 -15.92
CA ALA A 106 8.99 -1.08 -14.49
C ALA A 106 10.49 -1.19 -14.17
N LYS A 107 11.21 -2.05 -14.90
CA LYS A 107 12.67 -2.18 -14.76
C LYS A 107 13.38 -0.86 -15.07
N ARG A 108 13.01 -0.18 -16.17
CA ARG A 108 13.57 1.13 -16.55
C ARG A 108 13.37 2.17 -15.45
N GLN A 109 12.18 2.24 -14.87
CA GLN A 109 11.87 3.18 -13.80
C GLN A 109 12.67 2.87 -12.53
N ILE A 110 12.79 1.59 -12.15
CA ILE A 110 13.61 1.14 -11.02
C ILE A 110 15.08 1.51 -11.23
N ASP A 111 15.64 1.26 -12.42
CA ASP A 111 17.03 1.60 -12.74
C ASP A 111 17.27 3.12 -12.64
N SER A 112 16.32 3.95 -13.08
CA SER A 112 16.38 5.41 -12.92
C SER A 112 16.38 5.86 -11.46
N LEU A 113 15.50 5.27 -10.63
CA LEU A 113 15.40 5.58 -9.21
C LEU A 113 16.66 5.12 -8.45
N LEU A 114 17.18 3.94 -8.76
CA LEU A 114 18.44 3.43 -8.22
C LEU A 114 19.59 4.40 -8.50
N HIS A 115 19.69 4.92 -9.73
CA HIS A 115 20.72 5.89 -10.08
C HIS A 115 20.61 7.16 -9.23
N LYS A 116 19.41 7.75 -9.10
CA LYS A 116 19.19 8.95 -8.30
C LYS A 116 19.46 8.73 -6.81
N LEU A 117 19.06 7.57 -6.27
CA LEU A 117 19.28 7.22 -4.86
C LEU A 117 20.77 7.02 -4.56
N ARG A 118 21.51 6.33 -5.43
CA ARG A 118 22.98 6.18 -5.31
C ARG A 118 23.67 7.54 -5.33
N LYS A 119 23.33 8.41 -6.30
CA LYS A 119 23.89 9.77 -6.37
C LYS A 119 23.59 10.60 -5.14
N THR A 120 22.38 10.48 -4.59
CA THR A 120 22.00 11.16 -3.35
C THR A 120 22.81 10.63 -2.17
N ALA A 121 22.96 9.31 -2.05
CA ALA A 121 23.76 8.69 -0.99
C ALA A 121 25.24 9.13 -1.07
N GLU A 122 25.85 9.06 -2.26
CA GLU A 122 27.21 9.56 -2.52
C GLU A 122 27.36 11.04 -2.12
N THR A 123 26.40 11.88 -2.50
CA THR A 123 26.43 13.31 -2.17
C THR A 123 26.32 13.56 -0.66
N LEU A 124 25.50 12.77 0.05
CA LEU A 124 25.35 12.88 1.50
C LEU A 124 26.58 12.35 2.25
N GLU A 125 27.21 11.30 1.72
CA GLU A 125 28.46 10.73 2.27
C GLU A 125 29.66 11.65 2.05
N ALA A 126 29.70 12.39 0.94
CA ALA A 126 30.78 13.33 0.62
C ALA A 126 30.71 14.66 1.41
N LYS A 127 29.63 14.92 2.16
CA LYS A 127 29.52 16.13 2.99
C LYS A 127 30.44 16.03 4.21
N SER A 128 31.01 17.16 4.62
CA SER A 128 32.00 17.26 5.71
C SER A 128 31.52 16.75 7.08
N GLU A 129 30.21 16.59 7.29
CA GLU A 129 29.62 16.00 8.50
C GLU A 129 28.68 14.81 8.17
N PRO A 130 29.20 13.64 7.80
CA PRO A 130 28.38 12.48 7.41
C PRO A 130 27.50 11.97 8.56
N ALA A 131 27.97 12.15 9.81
CA ALA A 131 27.26 11.75 11.02
C ALA A 131 25.87 12.42 11.14
N ARG A 132 25.73 13.66 10.64
CA ARG A 132 24.46 14.39 10.62
C ARG A 132 23.43 13.76 9.69
N TYR A 133 23.88 13.04 8.67
CA TYR A 133 23.04 12.42 7.65
C TYR A 133 22.96 10.89 7.77
N LYS A 134 23.47 10.32 8.86
CA LYS A 134 23.55 8.86 9.07
C LYS A 134 22.22 8.14 8.82
N SER A 135 21.11 8.67 9.34
CA SER A 135 19.78 8.08 9.14
C SER A 135 19.32 8.15 7.67
N GLN A 136 19.61 9.25 6.98
CA GLN A 136 19.26 9.43 5.56
C GLN A 136 20.07 8.50 4.66
N ILE A 137 21.38 8.38 4.94
CA ILE A 137 22.28 7.45 4.23
C ILE A 137 21.82 6.01 4.47
N THR A 138 21.50 5.65 5.70
CA THR A 138 21.03 4.30 6.06
C THR A 138 19.72 3.97 5.32
N LEU A 139 18.78 4.91 5.28
CA LEU A 139 17.52 4.74 4.56
C LEU A 139 17.72 4.65 3.05
N ALA A 140 18.62 5.45 2.48
CA ALA A 140 18.96 5.40 1.07
C ALA A 140 19.56 4.04 0.68
N ARG A 141 20.49 3.51 1.49
CA ARG A 141 21.09 2.18 1.29
C ARG A 141 20.07 1.06 1.35
N ARG A 142 19.19 1.04 2.36
CA ARG A 142 18.09 0.06 2.47
C ARG A 142 17.14 0.10 1.27
N ARG A 143 16.85 1.30 0.74
CA ARG A 143 16.02 1.45 -0.47
C ARG A 143 16.73 0.92 -1.70
N ILE A 144 18.04 1.16 -1.84
CA ILE A 144 18.85 0.60 -2.94
C ILE A 144 18.77 -0.93 -2.92
N GLU A 145 19.02 -1.56 -1.77
CA GLU A 145 18.94 -3.02 -1.62
C GLU A 145 17.56 -3.57 -2.03
N ALA A 146 16.47 -2.95 -1.55
CA ALA A 146 15.11 -3.38 -1.88
C ALA A 146 14.82 -3.27 -3.39
N PHE A 147 15.26 -2.20 -4.04
CA PHE A 147 15.06 -2.01 -5.48
C PHE A 147 15.93 -2.95 -6.33
N GLU A 148 17.10 -3.37 -5.85
CA GLU A 148 17.92 -4.39 -6.50
C GLU A 148 17.26 -5.78 -6.47
N VAL A 149 16.61 -6.12 -5.36
CA VAL A 149 15.79 -7.34 -5.26
C VAL A 149 14.64 -7.28 -6.27
N ALA A 150 13.90 -6.17 -6.30
CA ALA A 150 12.79 -5.98 -7.25
C ALA A 150 13.25 -6.11 -8.71
N ARG A 151 14.38 -5.48 -9.07
CA ARG A 151 14.98 -5.61 -10.41
C ARG A 151 15.30 -7.06 -10.76
N THR A 152 15.89 -7.80 -9.82
CA THR A 152 16.26 -9.21 -10.02
C THR A 152 15.03 -10.10 -10.22
N LEU A 153 13.93 -9.82 -9.52
CA LEU A 153 12.67 -10.54 -9.69
C LEU A 153 12.05 -10.25 -11.06
N ILE A 154 12.10 -9.00 -11.53
CA ILE A 154 11.63 -8.63 -12.88
C ILE A 154 12.46 -9.35 -13.94
N ASP A 155 13.79 -9.37 -13.81
CA ASP A 155 14.68 -10.07 -14.75
C ASP A 155 14.39 -11.58 -14.81
N ARG A 156 13.93 -12.19 -13.71
CA ARG A 156 13.53 -13.61 -13.67
C ARG A 156 12.16 -13.85 -14.31
N ALA A 157 11.25 -12.89 -14.21
CA ALA A 157 9.92 -12.97 -14.81
C ALA A 157 9.93 -12.75 -16.33
N GLN A 158 11.02 -12.19 -16.89
CA GLN A 158 11.21 -11.97 -18.33
C GLN A 158 11.95 -13.12 -19.05
N ARG A 159 12.31 -14.21 -18.36
CA ARG A 159 12.97 -15.39 -18.94
C ARG A 159 11.99 -16.52 -19.15
#